data_AF-A0A971EX52-F1
#
_entry.id   AF-A0A971EX52-F1
#
_cell.length_a   1.000
_cell.length_b   1.000
_cell.length_c   1.000
_cell.angle_alpha   90.00
_cell.angle_beta   90.00
_cell.angle_gamma   90.00
#
_symmetry.space_group_name_H-M   'P 1'
#
loop_
_entity.id
_entity.type
_entity.pdbx_description
1 polymer ?
#
loop_
_entity_poly.entity_id
_entity_poly.type
_entity_poly.pdbx_seq_one_letter_code
_entity_poly.pdbx_strand_id
1 'polypeptide(L)'
;MEYSFKSFYRTPAKSIIYILLLALTATSLCTSLAMWRYSSESIKHVKDTFTTIGVLSELEFIEQSYVKADPPLYDYSILSRVKEKAMESEYTITTDIREYVMGYNENINVDVKQGTEAETYPYCLSIVTGVCESFKLMVGLNYKATFMIDYSDLNILPDYISRYKEPQYISIIGTYITEDNKSPFKVGEKYIIFVKCYSYYPNDKYINGRIDNLPVPYYKYEEYVDYDSVTMKEEFGELDENKVFLKLNEQSLYMMHRLDTTAYDFIEQEKGVWADRVEKCRITQYSAELILTNNINSIYLFNTNEAYIVEGRNITKEEYENGAKVCVVSSSFAANNKLKIGDKLKLHVYENEFMIYSSIISSADIEPGVMRTLEGKDSLDIWLPQGYDPYSGFVTEVEYEIVGAYTAKNRQNRNEFTFTNNAVFVPQKSIEGDFNTEPTVHTIKRYTDKLVYTDLLRTSIPGS
;
A
#
# COMPACT_ATOMS: atom_id res chain seq x y z
N MET A 1 49.73 63.89 27.96
CA MET A 1 48.59 63.97 27.03
C MET A 1 48.25 65.42 26.64
N GLU A 2 49.21 66.35 26.61
CA GLU A 2 48.96 67.79 26.34
C GLU A 2 49.43 68.30 24.96
N TYR A 3 50.16 67.49 24.18
CA TYR A 3 50.65 67.89 22.86
C TYR A 3 49.76 67.48 21.67
N SER A 4 48.61 66.84 21.92
CA SER A 4 47.75 66.30 20.86
C SER A 4 46.70 67.30 20.33
N PHE A 5 46.20 68.23 21.15
CA PHE A 5 45.09 69.11 20.77
C PHE A 5 45.51 70.42 20.06
N LYS A 6 46.77 70.88 20.22
CA LYS A 6 47.23 72.13 19.59
C LYS A 6 47.53 71.99 18.08
N SER A 7 47.73 70.78 17.56
CA SER A 7 47.89 70.56 16.11
C SER A 7 46.57 70.65 15.34
N PHE A 8 45.44 70.41 16.01
CA PHE A 8 44.09 70.46 15.43
C PHE A 8 43.69 71.85 14.91
N TYR A 9 44.24 72.92 15.51
CA TYR A 9 43.92 74.31 15.20
C TYR A 9 44.71 74.89 14.02
N ARG A 10 45.77 74.22 13.55
CA ARG A 10 46.65 74.76 12.48
C ARG A 10 46.20 74.39 11.06
N THR A 11 45.32 73.41 10.90
CA THR A 11 44.77 72.98 9.60
C THR A 11 43.28 72.59 9.72
N PRO A 12 42.37 73.58 9.90
CA PRO A 12 40.97 73.33 10.26
C PRO A 12 40.23 72.46 9.24
N ALA A 13 40.51 72.60 7.94
CA ALA A 13 39.92 71.78 6.90
C ALA A 13 40.27 70.28 7.04
N LYS A 14 41.53 69.95 7.37
CA LYS A 14 41.97 68.56 7.58
C LYS A 14 41.31 67.96 8.82
N SER A 15 41.24 68.73 9.90
CA SER A 15 40.58 68.33 11.16
C SER A 15 39.09 68.01 10.96
N ILE A 16 38.37 68.85 10.20
CA ILE A 16 36.96 68.61 9.84
C ILE A 16 36.82 67.32 9.01
N ILE A 17 37.70 67.12 8.02
CA ILE A 17 37.72 65.90 7.20
C ILE A 17 37.95 64.65 8.06
N TYR A 18 38.89 64.69 9.02
CA TYR A 18 39.11 63.56 9.93
C TYR A 18 37.91 63.26 10.82
N ILE A 19 37.22 64.29 11.33
CA ILE A 19 36.00 64.12 12.13
C ILE A 19 34.88 63.52 11.28
N LEU A 20 34.70 63.99 10.04
CA LEU A 20 33.71 63.46 9.11
C LEU A 20 34.02 62.00 8.74
N LEU A 21 35.28 61.67 8.49
CA LEU A 21 35.72 60.29 8.26
C LEU A 21 35.46 59.40 9.49
N LEU A 22 35.79 59.88 10.68
CA LEU A 22 35.49 59.16 11.93
C LEU A 22 33.99 58.93 12.11
N ALA A 23 33.17 59.97 11.90
CA ALA A 23 31.72 59.85 11.96
C ALA A 23 31.19 58.84 10.94
N LEU A 24 31.67 58.89 9.69
CA LEU A 24 31.29 57.95 8.63
C LEU A 24 31.66 56.51 9.01
N THR A 25 32.87 56.29 9.53
CA THR A 25 33.32 54.96 9.98
C THR A 25 32.51 54.44 11.16
N ALA A 26 32.19 55.30 12.13
CA ALA A 26 31.35 54.94 13.27
C ALA A 26 29.93 54.60 12.83
N THR A 27 29.33 55.38 11.94
CA THR A 27 28.00 55.06 11.38
C THR A 27 28.02 53.74 10.61
N SER A 28 29.05 53.52 9.77
CA SER A 28 29.20 52.28 9.00
C SER A 28 29.37 51.05 9.90
N LEU A 29 30.14 51.19 10.99
CA LEU A 29 30.30 50.12 12.00
C LEU A 29 28.98 49.84 12.73
N CYS A 30 28.27 50.89 13.16
CA CYS A 30 26.98 50.76 13.83
C CYS A 30 25.92 50.11 12.91
N THR A 31 25.84 50.51 11.64
CA THR A 31 24.93 49.89 10.68
C THR A 31 25.32 48.45 10.39
N SER A 32 26.62 48.16 10.28
CA SER A 32 27.11 46.78 10.07
C SER A 32 26.78 45.86 11.25
N LEU A 33 26.97 46.34 12.48
CA LEU A 33 26.61 45.60 13.70
C LEU A 33 25.10 45.41 13.83
N ALA A 34 24.31 46.44 13.51
CA ALA A 34 22.85 46.35 13.51
C ALA A 34 22.35 45.33 12.45
N MET A 35 22.90 45.36 11.24
CA MET A 35 22.59 44.39 10.18
C MET A 35 23.01 42.97 10.57
N TRP A 36 24.19 42.79 11.19
CA TRP A 36 24.64 41.49 11.67
C TRP A 36 23.70 40.93 12.73
N ARG A 37 23.32 41.75 13.71
CA ARG A 37 22.38 41.36 14.77
C ARG A 37 21.01 41.01 14.21
N TYR A 38 20.46 41.87 13.36
CA TYR A 38 19.17 41.63 12.70
C TYR A 38 19.20 40.37 11.84
N SER A 39 20.26 40.14 11.07
CA SER A 39 20.45 38.93 10.27
C SER A 39 20.50 37.68 11.16
N SER A 40 21.24 37.73 12.27
CA SER A 40 21.32 36.63 13.24
C SER A 40 19.97 36.30 13.88
N GLU A 41 19.23 37.32 14.33
CA GLU A 41 17.87 37.17 14.87
C GLU A 41 16.88 36.66 13.80
N SER A 42 16.98 37.15 12.56
CA SER A 42 16.15 36.71 11.44
C SER A 42 16.44 35.26 11.04
N ILE A 43 17.71 34.84 10.99
CA ILE A 43 18.09 33.44 10.72
C ILE A 43 17.53 32.53 11.81
N LYS A 44 17.61 32.97 13.08
CA LYS A 44 17.02 32.22 14.19
C LYS A 44 15.51 32.09 14.03
N HIS A 45 14.81 33.19 13.74
CA HIS A 45 13.37 33.14 13.48
C HIS A 45 13.00 32.22 12.31
N VAL A 46 13.74 32.27 11.20
CA VAL A 46 13.52 31.38 10.04
C VAL A 46 13.72 29.92 10.44
N LYS A 47 14.78 29.59 11.18
CA LYS A 47 15.03 28.23 11.70
C LYS A 47 13.93 27.73 12.63
N ASP A 48 13.40 28.61 13.46
CA ASP A 48 12.33 28.26 14.41
C ASP A 48 10.94 28.19 13.73
N THR A 49 10.78 28.81 12.55
CA THR A 49 9.48 28.90 11.84
C THR A 49 9.30 27.84 10.76
N PHE A 50 10.37 27.49 10.04
CA PHE A 50 10.28 26.58 8.89
C PHE A 50 10.88 25.22 9.22
N THR A 51 10.09 24.18 9.00
CA THR A 51 10.55 22.79 9.03
C THR A 51 10.69 22.27 7.61
N THR A 52 11.80 21.59 7.33
CA THR A 52 12.00 20.92 6.04
C THR A 52 11.53 19.48 6.16
N ILE A 53 10.72 19.03 5.20
CA ILE A 53 10.32 17.64 5.07
C ILE A 53 11.34 16.95 4.16
N GLY A 54 12.14 16.04 4.72
CA GLY A 54 12.98 15.14 3.95
C GLY A 54 12.17 13.91 3.59
N VAL A 55 12.00 13.64 2.29
CA VAL A 55 11.33 12.43 1.81
C VAL A 55 12.38 11.51 1.19
N LEU A 56 12.42 10.28 1.67
CA LEU A 56 13.25 9.21 1.12
C LEU A 56 12.31 8.23 0.40
N SER A 57 12.38 8.21 -0.93
CA SER A 57 11.60 7.26 -1.73
C SER A 57 12.40 5.98 -1.90
N GLU A 58 11.86 4.85 -1.45
CA GLU A 58 12.52 3.56 -1.63
C GLU A 58 12.59 3.17 -3.11
N LEU A 59 11.68 3.72 -3.91
CA LEU A 59 11.60 3.53 -5.35
C LEU A 59 12.85 4.02 -6.10
N GLU A 60 13.67 4.86 -5.46
CA GLU A 60 14.97 5.30 -5.99
C GLU A 60 16.10 4.28 -5.75
N PHE A 61 15.88 3.29 -4.88
CA PHE A 61 16.84 2.25 -4.50
C PHE A 61 16.49 0.87 -5.07
N ILE A 62 15.25 0.68 -5.51
CA ILE A 62 14.75 -0.62 -5.99
C ILE A 62 14.46 -0.61 -7.48
N GLU A 63 14.76 -1.75 -8.12
CA GLU A 63 14.44 -1.96 -9.52
C GLU A 63 12.92 -2.19 -9.68
N GLN A 64 12.25 -1.42 -10.53
CA GLN A 64 10.78 -1.46 -10.67
C GLN A 64 10.33 -2.60 -11.59
N SER A 65 9.15 -3.17 -11.36
CA SER A 65 8.71 -4.40 -12.05
C SER A 65 8.35 -4.21 -13.54
N TYR A 66 8.07 -2.99 -13.99
CA TYR A 66 7.65 -2.72 -15.38
C TYR A 66 8.81 -2.71 -16.39
N VAL A 67 8.52 -3.06 -17.65
CA VAL A 67 9.52 -3.39 -18.70
C VAL A 67 10.44 -2.23 -19.11
N LYS A 68 10.01 -0.97 -18.88
CA LYS A 68 10.78 0.24 -19.24
C LYS A 68 11.23 1.03 -18.01
N ALA A 69 11.40 0.36 -16.87
CA ALA A 69 11.88 1.01 -15.66
C ALA A 69 13.30 1.55 -15.83
N ASP A 70 13.51 2.79 -15.39
CA ASP A 70 14.86 3.31 -15.20
C ASP A 70 15.59 2.47 -14.14
N PRO A 71 16.92 2.30 -14.27
CA PRO A 71 17.70 1.68 -13.21
C PRO A 71 17.59 2.50 -11.92
N PRO A 72 17.70 1.86 -10.74
CA PRO A 72 17.74 2.56 -9.46
C PRO A 72 18.80 3.67 -9.46
N LEU A 73 18.49 4.81 -8.85
CA LEU A 73 19.42 5.93 -8.69
C LEU A 73 20.52 5.59 -7.68
N TYR A 74 20.20 4.74 -6.70
CA TYR A 74 21.06 4.38 -5.59
C TYR A 74 21.12 2.86 -5.40
N ASP A 75 22.19 2.38 -4.77
CA ASP A 75 22.35 0.97 -4.41
C ASP A 75 21.45 0.64 -3.20
N TYR A 76 20.65 -0.42 -3.28
CA TYR A 76 19.78 -0.84 -2.19
C TYR A 76 20.52 -1.10 -0.87
N SER A 77 21.77 -1.56 -0.92
CA SER A 77 22.58 -1.86 0.27
C SER A 77 22.87 -0.65 1.15
N ILE A 78 22.73 0.58 0.63
CA ILE A 78 22.93 1.80 1.43
C ILE A 78 21.62 2.33 2.04
N LEU A 79 20.45 1.78 1.70
CA LEU A 79 19.15 2.27 2.15
C LEU A 79 19.04 2.35 3.68
N SER A 80 19.33 1.24 4.37
CA SER A 80 19.26 1.19 5.85
C SER A 80 20.21 2.19 6.49
N ARG A 81 21.43 2.32 5.95
CA ARG A 81 22.42 3.29 6.45
C ARG A 81 21.96 4.74 6.24
N VAL A 82 21.26 5.04 5.13
CA VAL A 82 20.68 6.38 4.89
C VAL A 82 19.58 6.66 5.90
N LYS A 83 18.68 5.70 6.16
CA LYS A 83 17.61 5.82 7.16
C LYS A 83 18.18 6.05 8.56
N GLU A 84 19.14 5.24 8.98
CA GLU A 84 19.84 5.38 10.27
C GLU A 84 20.51 6.75 10.41
N LYS A 85 21.25 7.21 9.39
CA LYS A 85 21.93 8.52 9.44
C LYS A 85 20.95 9.68 9.46
N ALA A 86 19.79 9.56 8.82
CA ALA A 86 18.73 10.55 8.91
C ALA A 86 18.14 10.60 10.32
N MET A 87 17.93 9.45 10.97
CA MET A 87 17.41 9.36 12.34
C MET A 87 18.41 9.89 13.39
N GLU A 88 19.72 9.65 13.20
CA GLU A 88 20.78 10.08 14.13
C GLU A 88 21.14 11.58 14.02
N SER A 89 20.67 12.27 12.98
CA SER A 89 21.02 13.66 12.72
C SER A 89 20.50 14.60 13.81
N GLU A 90 21.36 15.51 14.29
CA GLU A 90 20.99 16.54 15.28
C GLU A 90 19.92 17.53 14.77
N TYR A 91 19.71 17.58 13.45
CA TYR A 91 18.71 18.44 12.81
C TYR A 91 17.35 17.76 12.63
N THR A 92 17.25 16.45 12.89
CA THR A 92 16.01 15.69 12.73
C THR A 92 15.11 15.88 13.95
N ILE A 93 13.93 16.45 13.72
CA ILE A 93 12.94 16.68 14.78
C ILE A 93 12.13 15.40 15.04
N THR A 94 11.69 14.75 13.97
CA THR A 94 10.89 13.52 13.99
C THR A 94 11.21 12.69 12.76
N THR A 95 11.01 11.38 12.85
CA THR A 95 11.11 10.47 11.70
C THR A 95 9.82 9.65 11.60
N ASP A 96 9.38 9.34 10.40
CA ASP A 96 8.37 8.31 10.19
C ASP A 96 9.06 6.95 10.37
N ILE A 97 8.59 6.14 11.32
CA ILE A 97 9.12 4.80 11.64
C ILE A 97 7.97 3.80 11.82
N ARG A 98 6.99 3.90 10.93
CA ARG A 98 5.76 3.12 11.05
C ARG A 98 5.97 1.63 10.79
N GLU A 99 5.35 0.80 11.62
CA GLU A 99 5.17 -0.64 11.35
C GLU A 99 3.73 -0.91 10.90
N TYR A 100 3.54 -2.00 10.16
CA TYR A 100 2.24 -2.40 9.65
C TYR A 100 1.87 -3.78 10.16
N VAL A 101 0.66 -3.91 10.67
CA VAL A 101 -0.02 -5.18 10.90
C VAL A 101 -1.48 -5.02 10.49
N MET A 102 -2.24 -6.11 10.53
CA MET A 102 -3.69 -6.08 10.31
C MET A 102 -4.42 -6.46 11.60
N GLY A 103 -5.61 -5.91 11.79
CA GLY A 103 -6.45 -6.19 12.96
C GLY A 103 -7.84 -6.65 12.54
N TYR A 104 -8.17 -7.90 12.85
CA TYR A 104 -9.48 -8.49 12.57
C TYR A 104 -10.49 -8.19 13.68
N ASN A 105 -11.71 -7.82 13.27
CA ASN A 105 -12.89 -7.79 14.14
C ASN A 105 -14.14 -8.08 13.31
N GLU A 106 -14.87 -9.14 13.63
CA GLU A 106 -16.08 -9.56 12.89
C GLU A 106 -17.17 -8.48 12.74
N ASN A 107 -17.13 -7.43 13.57
CA ASN A 107 -18.10 -6.34 13.58
C ASN A 107 -17.65 -5.10 12.82
N ILE A 108 -16.48 -5.10 12.17
CA ILE A 108 -16.01 -3.97 11.34
C ILE A 108 -16.17 -4.26 9.85
N ASN A 109 -16.65 -3.26 9.14
CA ASN A 109 -16.78 -3.23 7.70
C ASN A 109 -15.74 -2.27 7.14
N VAL A 110 -15.03 -2.74 6.12
CA VAL A 110 -13.99 -1.98 5.45
C VAL A 110 -14.60 -0.89 4.57
N ASP A 111 -13.98 0.28 4.60
CA ASP A 111 -14.23 1.37 3.67
C ASP A 111 -13.40 1.10 2.41
N VAL A 112 -13.99 0.35 1.47
CA VAL A 112 -13.39 -0.01 0.18
C VAL A 112 -14.32 0.44 -0.94
N LYS A 113 -13.74 0.96 -2.02
CA LYS A 113 -14.45 1.32 -3.24
C LYS A 113 -14.17 0.26 -4.29
N GLN A 114 -15.22 -0.22 -4.97
CA GLN A 114 -15.04 -1.09 -6.13
C GLN A 114 -14.20 -0.38 -7.21
N GLY A 115 -13.35 -1.13 -7.90
CA GLY A 115 -12.49 -0.55 -8.91
C GLY A 115 -11.30 -1.45 -9.26
N THR A 116 -10.11 -0.87 -9.26
CA THR A 116 -8.86 -1.56 -9.59
C THR A 116 -8.36 -2.46 -8.44
N GLU A 117 -7.34 -3.26 -8.72
CA GLU A 117 -6.69 -4.09 -7.69
C GLU A 117 -6.03 -3.23 -6.59
N ALA A 118 -5.44 -2.08 -6.95
CA ALA A 118 -4.88 -1.12 -6.00
C ALA A 118 -5.94 -0.54 -5.04
N GLU A 119 -7.19 -0.41 -5.48
CA GLU A 119 -8.30 0.12 -4.66
C GLU A 119 -8.93 -0.95 -3.76
N THR A 120 -8.85 -2.22 -4.16
CA THR A 120 -9.71 -3.29 -3.61
C THR A 120 -8.95 -4.38 -2.88
N TYR A 121 -7.67 -4.60 -3.16
CA TYR A 121 -6.89 -5.66 -2.54
C TYR A 121 -6.48 -5.29 -1.10
N PRO A 122 -6.48 -6.24 -0.15
CA PRO A 122 -6.81 -7.67 -0.28
C PRO A 122 -8.31 -7.98 -0.13
N TYR A 123 -9.14 -6.98 0.12
CA TYR A 123 -10.57 -7.15 0.39
C TYR A 123 -11.39 -7.69 -0.81
N CYS A 124 -10.81 -7.72 -2.01
CA CYS A 124 -11.40 -8.39 -3.18
C CYS A 124 -11.30 -9.92 -3.14
N LEU A 125 -10.48 -10.51 -2.27
CA LEU A 125 -10.37 -11.96 -2.13
C LEU A 125 -11.72 -12.56 -1.72
N SER A 126 -12.18 -13.54 -2.49
CA SER A 126 -13.54 -14.06 -2.42
C SER A 126 -13.60 -15.56 -2.65
N ILE A 127 -14.63 -16.19 -2.08
CA ILE A 127 -15.05 -17.55 -2.43
C ILE A 127 -16.38 -17.45 -3.14
N VAL A 128 -16.48 -18.04 -4.32
CA VAL A 128 -17.73 -18.10 -5.08
C VAL A 128 -18.03 -19.53 -5.46
N THR A 129 -19.26 -19.95 -5.19
CA THR A 129 -19.81 -21.21 -5.69
C THR A 129 -20.82 -20.94 -6.78
N GLY A 130 -20.77 -21.69 -7.86
CA GLY A 130 -21.70 -21.49 -8.96
C GLY A 130 -21.59 -22.51 -10.07
N VAL A 131 -22.57 -22.46 -10.98
CA VAL A 131 -22.61 -23.30 -12.18
C VAL A 131 -22.02 -22.52 -13.34
N CYS A 132 -21.09 -23.15 -14.08
CA CYS A 132 -20.50 -22.54 -15.26
C CYS A 132 -21.54 -22.46 -16.39
N GLU A 133 -21.94 -21.25 -16.76
CA GLU A 133 -22.92 -20.98 -17.83
C GLU A 133 -22.26 -20.84 -19.20
N SER A 134 -21.03 -20.34 -19.24
CA SER A 134 -20.27 -20.22 -20.47
C SER A 134 -18.78 -20.23 -20.22
N PHE A 135 -18.04 -20.77 -21.18
CA PHE A 135 -16.59 -20.69 -21.24
C PHE A 135 -16.20 -20.25 -22.66
N LYS A 136 -15.26 -19.31 -22.75
CA LYS A 136 -14.78 -18.80 -24.03
C LYS A 136 -13.30 -18.43 -23.95
N LEU A 137 -12.52 -18.96 -24.89
CA LEU A 137 -11.16 -18.50 -25.11
C LEU A 137 -11.16 -17.07 -25.67
N MET A 138 -10.27 -16.23 -25.14
CA MET A 138 -10.07 -14.87 -25.62
C MET A 138 -8.83 -14.80 -26.52
N VAL A 139 -8.63 -13.64 -27.15
CA VAL A 139 -7.40 -13.34 -27.89
C VAL A 139 -6.24 -13.30 -26.90
N GLY A 140 -5.08 -13.85 -27.29
CA GLY A 140 -3.92 -14.02 -26.39
C GLY A 140 -3.99 -15.31 -25.57
N LEU A 141 -3.46 -15.29 -24.35
CA LEU A 141 -3.35 -16.47 -23.46
C LEU A 141 -4.53 -16.62 -22.49
N ASN A 142 -5.53 -15.75 -22.59
CA ASN A 142 -6.59 -15.66 -21.58
C ASN A 142 -7.88 -16.39 -22.03
N TYR A 143 -8.72 -16.71 -21.06
CA TYR A 143 -10.10 -17.14 -21.25
C TYR A 143 -11.05 -16.32 -20.36
N LYS A 144 -12.35 -16.41 -20.68
CA LYS A 144 -13.44 -15.85 -19.90
C LYS A 144 -14.45 -16.96 -19.60
N ALA A 145 -14.78 -17.13 -18.33
CA ALA A 145 -15.84 -18.02 -17.87
C ALA A 145 -16.92 -17.22 -17.13
N THR A 146 -18.19 -17.53 -17.36
CA THR A 146 -19.31 -16.89 -16.64
C THR A 146 -20.00 -17.93 -15.79
N PHE A 147 -20.23 -17.62 -14.52
CA PHE A 147 -20.93 -18.48 -13.58
C PHE A 147 -22.22 -17.84 -13.11
N MET A 148 -23.27 -18.64 -13.00
CA MET A 148 -24.43 -18.29 -12.19
C MET A 148 -24.10 -18.60 -10.73
N ILE A 149 -24.19 -17.60 -9.86
CA ILE A 149 -23.83 -17.74 -8.44
C ILE A 149 -24.91 -18.58 -7.74
N ASP A 150 -24.48 -19.62 -7.02
CA ASP A 150 -25.35 -20.44 -6.20
C ASP A 150 -25.38 -19.91 -4.77
N TYR A 151 -26.35 -19.05 -4.49
CA TYR A 151 -26.56 -18.45 -3.17
C TYR A 151 -27.04 -19.41 -2.09
N SER A 152 -27.44 -20.63 -2.45
CA SER A 152 -27.81 -21.65 -1.47
C SER A 152 -26.59 -22.37 -0.88
N ASP A 153 -25.40 -22.10 -1.42
CA ASP A 153 -24.12 -22.68 -1.02
C ASP A 153 -23.13 -21.59 -0.55
N LEU A 154 -21.90 -21.98 -0.19
CA LEU A 154 -20.89 -21.10 0.40
C LEU A 154 -20.43 -20.00 -0.57
N ASN A 155 -20.74 -18.75 -0.23
CA ASN A 155 -20.17 -17.58 -0.90
C ASN A 155 -19.62 -16.58 0.12
N ILE A 156 -18.43 -16.05 -0.17
CA ILE A 156 -17.80 -14.96 0.56
C ILE A 156 -17.51 -13.88 -0.46
N LEU A 157 -18.44 -12.93 -0.59
CA LEU A 157 -18.34 -11.79 -1.52
C LEU A 157 -17.91 -10.53 -0.77
N PRO A 158 -17.18 -9.60 -1.39
CA PRO A 158 -16.74 -8.39 -0.72
C PRO A 158 -17.93 -7.51 -0.33
N ASP A 159 -17.89 -6.93 0.87
CA ASP A 159 -18.99 -6.11 1.38
C ASP A 159 -19.31 -4.89 0.49
N TYR A 160 -18.30 -4.29 -0.14
CA TYR A 160 -18.49 -3.19 -1.08
C TYR A 160 -19.20 -3.59 -2.40
N ILE A 161 -19.36 -4.89 -2.66
CA ILE A 161 -20.17 -5.42 -3.76
C ILE A 161 -21.56 -5.79 -3.25
N SER A 162 -21.62 -6.60 -2.18
CA SER A 162 -22.88 -7.17 -1.67
C SER A 162 -23.81 -6.13 -1.04
N ARG A 163 -23.28 -5.03 -0.49
CA ARG A 163 -24.10 -3.98 0.16
C ARG A 163 -25.09 -3.25 -0.76
N TYR A 164 -24.92 -3.34 -2.09
CA TYR A 164 -25.77 -2.64 -3.05
C TYR A 164 -26.92 -3.51 -3.58
N LYS A 165 -26.62 -4.76 -3.97
CA LYS A 165 -27.55 -5.79 -4.47
C LYS A 165 -26.84 -7.15 -4.46
N GLU A 166 -27.62 -8.23 -4.60
CA GLU A 166 -27.10 -9.59 -4.86
C GLU A 166 -26.77 -9.77 -6.36
N PRO A 167 -25.50 -9.94 -6.75
CA PRO A 167 -25.12 -10.21 -8.13
C PRO A 167 -25.59 -11.59 -8.61
N GLN A 168 -26.16 -11.71 -9.80
CA GLN A 168 -26.61 -13.02 -10.29
C GLN A 168 -25.47 -13.84 -10.91
N TYR A 169 -24.48 -13.15 -11.48
CA TYR A 169 -23.40 -13.77 -12.22
C TYR A 169 -22.03 -13.29 -11.76
N ILE A 170 -21.01 -14.11 -11.98
CA ILE A 170 -19.61 -13.66 -11.97
C ILE A 170 -18.97 -14.00 -13.31
N SER A 171 -18.29 -13.02 -13.88
CA SER A 171 -17.49 -13.13 -15.08
C SER A 171 -16.02 -13.20 -14.67
N ILE A 172 -15.42 -14.36 -14.81
CA ILE A 172 -14.05 -14.67 -14.42
C ILE A 172 -13.15 -14.63 -15.64
N ILE A 173 -12.06 -13.87 -15.55
CA ILE A 173 -10.94 -13.97 -16.47
C ILE A 173 -9.88 -14.86 -15.84
N GLY A 174 -9.35 -15.79 -16.63
CA GLY A 174 -8.22 -16.61 -16.26
C GLY A 174 -7.22 -16.79 -17.39
N THR A 175 -6.07 -17.36 -17.08
CA THR A 175 -4.95 -17.52 -18.02
C THR A 175 -4.56 -18.99 -18.21
N TYR A 176 -4.58 -19.77 -17.13
CA TYR A 176 -3.99 -21.11 -17.12
C TYR A 176 -4.99 -22.20 -17.52
N ILE A 177 -4.55 -23.11 -18.39
CA ILE A 177 -5.18 -24.42 -18.63
C ILE A 177 -4.62 -25.46 -17.65
N THR A 178 -5.32 -26.59 -17.51
CA THR A 178 -4.96 -27.66 -16.58
C THR A 178 -3.81 -28.52 -17.10
N GLU A 179 -3.24 -29.34 -16.22
CA GLU A 179 -2.06 -30.18 -16.51
C GLU A 179 -2.33 -31.26 -17.58
N ASP A 180 -3.60 -31.59 -17.81
CA ASP A 180 -4.06 -32.53 -18.84
C ASP A 180 -4.46 -31.81 -20.14
N ASN A 181 -4.01 -30.55 -20.30
CA ASN A 181 -4.27 -29.68 -21.44
C ASN A 181 -5.77 -29.41 -21.68
N LYS A 182 -6.58 -29.34 -20.63
CA LYS A 182 -8.02 -29.08 -20.74
C LYS A 182 -8.42 -27.69 -20.28
N SER A 183 -9.64 -27.28 -20.62
CA SER A 183 -10.23 -26.10 -20.02
C SER A 183 -10.29 -26.27 -18.51
N PRO A 184 -9.97 -25.24 -17.71
CA PRO A 184 -10.21 -25.31 -16.29
C PRO A 184 -11.70 -25.50 -16.00
N PHE A 185 -12.59 -24.93 -16.81
CA PHE A 185 -14.03 -24.96 -16.54
C PHE A 185 -14.83 -25.65 -17.65
N LYS A 186 -15.83 -26.44 -17.25
CA LYS A 186 -16.79 -27.08 -18.14
C LYS A 186 -18.19 -26.52 -17.91
N VAL A 187 -18.87 -26.16 -19.01
CA VAL A 187 -20.24 -25.62 -18.97
C VAL A 187 -21.21 -26.65 -18.40
N GLY A 188 -22.08 -26.21 -17.49
CA GLY A 188 -23.05 -27.03 -16.79
C GLY A 188 -22.55 -27.68 -15.50
N GLU A 189 -21.25 -27.62 -15.20
CA GLU A 189 -20.69 -28.14 -13.95
C GLU A 189 -20.64 -27.07 -12.86
N LYS A 190 -20.75 -27.51 -11.60
CA LYS A 190 -20.69 -26.65 -10.41
C LYS A 190 -19.26 -26.61 -9.86
N TYR A 191 -18.83 -25.46 -9.39
CA TYR A 191 -17.48 -25.24 -8.88
C TYR A 191 -17.47 -24.41 -7.61
N ILE A 192 -16.45 -24.61 -6.76
CA ILE A 192 -15.97 -23.63 -5.80
C ILE A 192 -14.76 -22.92 -6.42
N ILE A 193 -14.68 -21.60 -6.26
CA ILE A 193 -13.69 -20.76 -6.92
C ILE A 193 -13.13 -19.75 -5.92
N PHE A 194 -11.79 -19.68 -5.84
CA PHE A 194 -11.08 -18.64 -5.11
C PHE A 194 -10.70 -17.54 -6.10
N VAL A 195 -11.30 -16.35 -5.94
CA VAL A 195 -11.32 -15.32 -6.98
C VAL A 195 -11.16 -13.94 -6.38
N LYS A 196 -10.50 -13.04 -7.12
CA LYS A 196 -10.51 -11.59 -6.84
C LYS A 196 -11.73 -10.95 -7.49
N CYS A 197 -12.67 -10.45 -6.71
CA CYS A 197 -13.85 -9.72 -7.18
C CYS A 197 -13.60 -8.21 -7.13
N TYR A 198 -13.46 -7.56 -8.28
CA TYR A 198 -13.03 -6.14 -8.32
C TYR A 198 -14.17 -5.15 -8.40
N SER A 199 -15.17 -5.46 -9.23
CA SER A 199 -16.23 -4.52 -9.58
C SER A 199 -17.54 -5.23 -9.86
N TYR A 200 -18.63 -4.62 -9.43
CA TYR A 200 -19.99 -5.03 -9.69
C TYR A 200 -20.67 -4.07 -10.67
N TYR A 201 -21.33 -4.63 -11.68
CA TYR A 201 -22.06 -3.92 -12.71
C TYR A 201 -23.57 -4.12 -12.48
N PRO A 202 -24.28 -3.16 -11.84
CA PRO A 202 -25.65 -3.38 -11.37
C PRO A 202 -26.69 -3.60 -12.47
N ASN A 203 -26.47 -3.02 -13.65
CA ASN A 203 -27.38 -3.14 -14.79
C ASN A 203 -27.42 -4.58 -15.32
N ASP A 204 -26.26 -5.21 -15.38
CA ASP A 204 -26.07 -6.57 -15.90
C ASP A 204 -26.03 -7.63 -14.78
N LYS A 205 -26.08 -7.16 -13.53
CA LYS A 205 -26.02 -7.96 -12.30
C LYS A 205 -24.83 -8.93 -12.25
N TYR A 206 -23.68 -8.57 -12.82
CA TYR A 206 -22.49 -9.42 -12.77
C TYR A 206 -21.30 -8.77 -12.07
N ILE A 207 -20.50 -9.61 -11.43
CA ILE A 207 -19.20 -9.27 -10.86
C ILE A 207 -18.10 -9.52 -11.90
N ASN A 208 -17.17 -8.60 -12.08
CA ASN A 208 -15.92 -8.89 -12.76
C ASN A 208 -14.91 -9.45 -11.76
N GLY A 209 -14.36 -10.61 -12.08
CA GLY A 209 -13.31 -11.21 -11.27
C GLY A 209 -12.17 -11.82 -12.08
N ARG A 210 -11.08 -12.11 -11.38
CA ARG A 210 -9.89 -12.77 -11.93
C ARG A 210 -9.37 -13.80 -10.94
N ILE A 211 -8.95 -14.95 -11.44
CA ILE A 211 -8.41 -16.04 -10.61
C ILE A 211 -6.89 -16.14 -10.69
N ASP A 212 -6.27 -15.54 -11.69
CA ASP A 212 -4.81 -15.42 -11.79
C ASP A 212 -4.34 -14.02 -11.39
N ASN A 213 -3.03 -13.83 -11.21
CA ASN A 213 -2.38 -12.69 -10.53
C ASN A 213 -2.50 -12.69 -9.00
N LEU A 214 -2.58 -13.86 -8.37
CA LEU A 214 -2.35 -13.97 -6.93
C LEU A 214 -0.84 -13.97 -6.64
N PRO A 215 -0.40 -13.64 -5.41
CA PRO A 215 1.01 -13.67 -5.00
C PRO A 215 1.53 -15.11 -4.84
N VAL A 216 1.41 -15.88 -5.93
CA VAL A 216 1.77 -17.29 -6.04
C VAL A 216 2.84 -17.40 -7.11
N PRO A 217 3.93 -18.18 -6.89
CA PRO A 217 5.02 -18.30 -7.85
C PRO A 217 4.66 -19.22 -9.02
N TYR A 218 3.60 -18.89 -9.77
CA TYR A 218 3.11 -19.66 -10.92
C TYR A 218 4.22 -20.00 -11.92
N TYR A 219 5.18 -19.08 -12.08
CA TYR A 219 6.32 -19.23 -12.98
C TYR A 219 7.18 -20.47 -12.75
N LYS A 220 7.18 -21.03 -11.53
CA LYS A 220 7.91 -22.27 -11.22
C LYS A 220 7.21 -23.51 -11.77
N TYR A 221 5.93 -23.39 -12.12
CA TYR A 221 5.04 -24.49 -12.48
C TYR A 221 4.32 -24.25 -13.82
N GLU A 222 4.62 -23.15 -14.51
CA GLU A 222 3.99 -22.80 -15.78
C GLU A 222 4.78 -23.34 -16.98
N GLU A 223 4.05 -23.79 -18.00
CA GLU A 223 4.60 -24.32 -19.25
C GLU A 223 3.85 -23.70 -20.44
N TYR A 224 4.58 -23.34 -21.49
CA TYR A 224 3.98 -22.93 -22.76
C TYR A 224 3.71 -24.17 -23.60
N VAL A 225 2.46 -24.33 -24.05
CA VAL A 225 2.04 -25.47 -24.86
C VAL A 225 1.40 -24.97 -26.14
N ASP A 226 1.95 -25.41 -27.28
CA ASP A 226 1.37 -25.13 -28.59
C ASP A 226 0.07 -25.92 -28.78
N TYR A 227 -0.88 -25.32 -29.49
CA TYR A 227 -2.14 -25.97 -29.83
C TYR A 227 -1.89 -27.16 -30.75
N ASP A 228 -2.32 -28.34 -30.29
CA ASP A 228 -2.29 -29.58 -31.07
C ASP A 228 -3.70 -30.00 -31.46
N SER A 229 -4.03 -29.88 -32.75
CA SER A 229 -5.35 -30.25 -33.29
C SER A 229 -5.72 -31.73 -33.08
N VAL A 230 -4.76 -32.61 -32.82
CA VAL A 230 -5.02 -34.04 -32.56
C VAL A 230 -5.55 -34.24 -31.14
N THR A 231 -5.00 -33.52 -30.16
CA THR A 231 -5.29 -33.74 -28.73
C THR A 231 -6.21 -32.68 -28.11
N MET A 232 -6.23 -31.46 -28.66
CA MET A 232 -6.89 -30.29 -28.07
C MET A 232 -8.15 -29.83 -28.81
N LYS A 233 -8.38 -30.29 -30.04
CA LYS A 233 -9.51 -29.87 -30.87
C LYS A 233 -10.87 -30.22 -30.28
N GLU A 234 -10.97 -31.37 -29.59
CA GLU A 234 -12.21 -31.78 -28.94
C GLU A 234 -12.60 -30.81 -27.82
N GLU A 235 -11.62 -30.35 -27.04
CA GLU A 235 -11.83 -29.47 -25.89
C GLU A 235 -12.04 -28.01 -26.30
N PHE A 236 -11.20 -27.49 -27.19
CA PHE A 236 -11.15 -26.05 -27.50
C PHE A 236 -11.72 -25.68 -28.88
N GLY A 237 -12.08 -26.66 -29.70
CA GLY A 237 -12.47 -26.47 -31.10
C GLY A 237 -11.27 -26.19 -32.01
N GLU A 238 -11.54 -25.90 -33.29
CA GLU A 238 -10.48 -25.57 -34.24
C GLU A 238 -9.91 -24.17 -33.98
N LEU A 239 -8.61 -24.08 -33.73
CA LEU A 239 -7.86 -22.85 -33.49
C LEU A 239 -6.72 -22.69 -34.51
N ASP A 240 -6.09 -21.51 -34.51
CA ASP A 240 -4.85 -21.27 -35.25
C ASP A 240 -3.75 -22.24 -34.77
N GLU A 241 -2.99 -22.85 -35.69
CA GLU A 241 -1.89 -23.77 -35.36
C GLU A 241 -0.79 -23.08 -34.52
N ASN A 242 -0.67 -21.75 -34.57
CA ASN A 242 0.28 -20.98 -33.76
C ASN A 242 -0.31 -20.54 -32.40
N LYS A 243 -1.52 -20.98 -32.04
CA LYS A 243 -2.12 -20.68 -30.75
C LYS A 243 -1.28 -21.33 -29.66
N VAL A 244 -0.89 -20.55 -28.66
CA VAL A 244 -0.19 -21.03 -27.48
C VAL A 244 -1.09 -20.92 -26.25
N PHE A 245 -0.91 -21.85 -25.31
CA PHE A 245 -1.54 -21.86 -24.00
C PHE A 245 -0.49 -21.77 -22.89
N LEU A 246 -0.89 -21.19 -21.76
CA LEU A 246 -0.15 -21.34 -20.50
C LEU A 246 -0.79 -22.45 -19.70
N LYS A 247 0.00 -23.47 -19.41
CA LYS A 247 -0.38 -24.64 -18.62
C LYS A 247 0.18 -24.52 -17.22
N LEU A 248 -0.58 -24.99 -16.23
CA LEU A 248 -0.12 -25.04 -14.84
C LEU A 248 0.01 -26.51 -14.37
N ASN A 249 1.25 -26.93 -14.11
CA ASN A 249 1.65 -28.31 -13.82
C ASN A 249 1.59 -28.67 -12.32
N GLU A 250 0.91 -27.87 -11.51
CA GLU A 250 0.77 -28.10 -10.07
C GLU A 250 -0.70 -27.86 -9.66
N GLN A 251 -1.42 -28.96 -9.39
CA GLN A 251 -2.85 -28.92 -9.10
C GLN A 251 -3.18 -28.14 -7.82
N SER A 252 -2.28 -28.13 -6.83
CA SER A 252 -2.51 -27.36 -5.58
C SER A 252 -2.62 -25.85 -5.81
N LEU A 253 -2.14 -25.36 -6.95
CA LEU A 253 -2.25 -23.97 -7.37
C LEU A 253 -3.53 -23.66 -8.15
N TYR A 254 -4.42 -24.64 -8.40
CA TYR A 254 -5.70 -24.36 -9.02
C TYR A 254 -6.59 -23.54 -8.11
N MET A 255 -7.12 -22.45 -8.67
CA MET A 255 -8.00 -21.50 -7.97
C MET A 255 -9.48 -21.88 -8.12
N MET A 256 -9.73 -23.13 -8.50
CA MET A 256 -11.04 -23.68 -8.76
C MET A 256 -11.05 -25.19 -8.47
N HIS A 257 -12.20 -25.72 -8.10
CA HIS A 257 -12.42 -27.14 -7.91
C HIS A 257 -13.86 -27.51 -8.25
N ARG A 258 -14.05 -28.60 -8.99
CA ARG A 258 -15.37 -29.08 -9.39
C ARG A 258 -16.08 -29.71 -8.20
N LEU A 259 -17.32 -29.32 -7.95
CA LEU A 259 -18.11 -29.85 -6.85
C LEU A 259 -19.09 -30.92 -7.33
N ASP A 260 -19.00 -32.11 -6.74
CA ASP A 260 -20.02 -33.16 -6.85
C ASP A 260 -21.08 -33.07 -5.72
N THR A 261 -20.79 -32.31 -4.65
CA THR A 261 -21.65 -32.07 -3.48
C THR A 261 -21.78 -30.56 -3.18
N THR A 262 -22.22 -30.17 -1.99
CA THR A 262 -22.12 -28.78 -1.54
C THR A 262 -20.67 -28.41 -1.22
N ALA A 263 -20.34 -27.11 -1.29
CA ALA A 263 -19.01 -26.64 -0.90
C ALA A 263 -18.73 -26.88 0.58
N TYR A 264 -19.76 -26.80 1.44
CA TYR A 264 -19.64 -27.12 2.86
C TYR A 264 -19.21 -28.57 3.08
N ASP A 265 -19.88 -29.54 2.45
CA ASP A 265 -19.53 -30.97 2.56
C ASP A 265 -18.11 -31.23 2.06
N PHE A 266 -17.73 -30.59 0.96
CA PHE A 266 -16.41 -30.70 0.36
C PHE A 266 -15.30 -30.21 1.32
N ILE A 267 -15.47 -29.02 1.89
CA ILE A 267 -14.50 -28.42 2.83
C ILE A 267 -14.38 -29.24 4.12
N GLU A 268 -15.49 -29.78 4.63
CA GLU A 268 -15.48 -30.61 5.83
C GLU A 268 -14.70 -31.92 5.63
N GLN A 269 -14.79 -32.52 4.44
CA GLN A 269 -14.15 -33.79 4.09
C GLN A 269 -12.67 -33.63 3.73
N GLU A 270 -12.33 -32.62 2.92
CA GLU A 270 -10.99 -32.43 2.36
C GLU A 270 -10.19 -31.32 3.04
N LYS A 271 -10.31 -31.19 4.37
CA LYS A 271 -9.56 -30.20 5.19
C LYS A 271 -8.16 -29.97 4.62
N GLY A 272 -7.91 -28.75 4.14
CA GLY A 272 -6.73 -28.41 3.34
C GLY A 272 -6.86 -27.02 2.72
N VAL A 273 -6.22 -26.80 1.56
CA VAL A 273 -6.05 -25.47 0.94
C VAL A 273 -7.36 -24.68 0.76
N TRP A 274 -8.50 -25.34 0.56
CA TRP A 274 -9.79 -24.66 0.42
C TRP A 274 -10.34 -24.13 1.74
N ALA A 275 -10.13 -24.84 2.85
CA ALA A 275 -10.46 -24.35 4.18
C ALA A 275 -9.62 -23.10 4.50
N ASP A 276 -8.32 -23.15 4.20
CA ASP A 276 -7.39 -22.01 4.38
C ASP A 276 -7.83 -20.79 3.56
N ARG A 277 -8.21 -20.99 2.30
CA ARG A 277 -8.71 -19.89 1.43
C ARG A 277 -10.01 -19.29 1.96
N VAL A 278 -10.92 -20.12 2.47
CA VAL A 278 -12.18 -19.68 3.09
C VAL A 278 -11.89 -18.84 4.34
N GLU A 279 -11.01 -19.31 5.21
CA GLU A 279 -10.60 -18.58 6.41
C GLU A 279 -9.91 -17.26 6.06
N LYS A 280 -8.96 -17.27 5.10
CA LYS A 280 -8.31 -16.08 4.57
C LYS A 280 -9.31 -15.04 4.09
N CYS A 281 -10.30 -15.44 3.28
CA CYS A 281 -11.34 -14.52 2.81
C CYS A 281 -12.16 -13.95 3.95
N ARG A 282 -12.62 -14.80 4.88
CA ARG A 282 -13.45 -14.38 6.02
C ARG A 282 -12.72 -13.39 6.91
N ILE A 283 -11.49 -13.68 7.31
CA ILE A 283 -10.76 -12.81 8.24
C ILE A 283 -10.39 -11.51 7.53
N THR A 284 -9.82 -11.59 6.32
CA THR A 284 -9.36 -10.40 5.58
C THR A 284 -10.48 -9.38 5.35
N GLN A 285 -11.72 -9.81 5.07
CA GLN A 285 -12.84 -8.90 4.79
C GLN A 285 -13.24 -8.01 5.97
N TYR A 286 -12.93 -8.43 7.20
CA TYR A 286 -13.28 -7.72 8.42
C TYR A 286 -12.01 -7.30 9.18
N SER A 287 -10.94 -6.99 8.43
CA SER A 287 -9.68 -6.49 8.96
C SER A 287 -9.44 -5.03 8.63
N ALA A 288 -8.83 -4.30 9.55
CA ALA A 288 -8.32 -2.94 9.33
C ALA A 288 -6.78 -2.93 9.29
N GLU A 289 -6.21 -1.94 8.60
CA GLU A 289 -4.76 -1.72 8.60
C GLU A 289 -4.38 -1.04 9.92
N LEU A 290 -3.50 -1.65 10.70
CA LEU A 290 -2.98 -1.06 11.94
C LEU A 290 -1.61 -0.48 11.65
N ILE A 291 -1.52 0.85 11.74
CA ILE A 291 -0.27 1.58 11.58
C ILE A 291 0.25 1.90 12.98
N LEU A 292 1.28 1.16 13.36
CA LEU A 292 2.04 1.37 14.58
C LEU A 292 2.99 2.53 14.36
N THR A 293 2.88 3.59 15.15
CA THR A 293 3.76 4.76 15.01
C THR A 293 4.12 5.32 16.38
N ASN A 294 5.22 6.05 16.46
CA ASN A 294 5.59 6.84 17.64
C ASN A 294 5.12 8.30 17.53
N ASN A 295 4.65 8.74 16.36
CA ASN A 295 4.13 10.07 16.10
C ASN A 295 3.38 10.13 14.76
N ILE A 296 2.05 10.11 14.77
CA ILE A 296 1.24 10.24 13.55
C ILE A 296 1.59 11.48 12.69
N ASN A 297 2.08 12.57 13.29
CA ASN A 297 2.41 13.80 12.55
C ASN A 297 3.76 13.73 11.82
N SER A 298 4.55 12.67 12.01
CA SER A 298 5.75 12.42 11.19
C SER A 298 5.39 11.81 9.84
N ILE A 299 4.20 11.19 9.72
CA ILE A 299 3.70 10.58 8.49
C ILE A 299 3.39 11.66 7.47
N TYR A 300 3.86 11.47 6.23
CA TYR A 300 3.83 12.47 5.16
C TYR A 300 2.49 13.21 5.05
N LEU A 301 1.37 12.50 4.92
CA LEU A 301 0.04 13.12 4.75
C LEU A 301 -0.38 13.99 5.95
N PHE A 302 -0.05 13.60 7.18
CA PHE A 302 -0.33 14.43 8.36
C PHE A 302 0.61 15.63 8.44
N ASN A 303 1.87 15.42 8.06
CA ASN A 303 2.88 16.47 8.08
C ASN A 303 2.58 17.59 7.06
N THR A 304 2.09 17.22 5.87
CA THR A 304 1.67 18.17 4.81
C THR A 304 0.24 18.70 5.00
N ASN A 305 -0.44 18.31 6.08
CA ASN A 305 -1.83 18.67 6.38
C ASN A 305 -2.81 18.25 5.25
N GLU A 306 -2.50 17.15 4.58
CA GLU A 306 -3.41 16.43 3.69
C GLU A 306 -4.31 15.46 4.47
N ALA A 307 -3.83 14.97 5.61
CA ALA A 307 -4.62 14.29 6.63
C ALA A 307 -4.59 15.10 7.93
N TYR A 308 -5.71 15.18 8.63
CA TYR A 308 -5.82 15.93 9.89
C TYR A 308 -6.95 15.40 10.77
N ILE A 309 -6.80 15.57 12.09
CA ILE A 309 -7.83 15.21 13.07
C ILE A 309 -9.03 16.14 12.92
N VAL A 310 -10.22 15.56 12.78
CA VAL A 310 -11.50 16.28 12.64
C VAL A 310 -12.39 16.17 13.87
N GLU A 311 -12.20 15.11 14.67
CA GLU A 311 -12.95 14.89 15.92
C GLU A 311 -12.03 14.30 16.99
N GLY A 312 -12.28 14.63 18.26
CA GLY A 312 -11.48 14.17 19.38
C GLY A 312 -10.11 14.83 19.42
N ARG A 313 -9.06 14.03 19.63
CA ARG A 313 -7.68 14.50 19.76
C ARG A 313 -6.69 13.52 19.10
N ASN A 314 -5.46 14.00 18.96
CA ASN A 314 -4.34 13.14 18.60
C ASN A 314 -3.87 12.30 19.82
N ILE A 315 -3.12 11.24 19.55
CA ILE A 315 -2.36 10.46 20.53
C ILE A 315 -1.26 11.35 21.10
N THR A 316 -1.14 11.38 22.42
CA THR A 316 -0.16 12.20 23.13
C THR A 316 1.21 11.53 23.15
N LYS A 317 2.26 12.34 23.38
CA LYS A 317 3.62 11.82 23.53
C LYS A 317 3.75 10.78 24.66
N GLU A 318 3.08 11.03 25.79
CA GLU A 318 3.06 10.11 26.93
C GLU A 318 2.37 8.77 26.57
N GLU A 319 1.28 8.82 25.80
CA GLU A 319 0.61 7.61 25.30
C GLU A 319 1.50 6.82 24.32
N TYR A 320 2.26 7.49 23.46
CA TYR A 320 3.27 6.84 22.62
C TYR A 320 4.39 6.20 23.44
N GLU A 321 4.94 6.95 24.41
CA GLU A 321 6.06 6.50 25.26
C GLU A 321 5.67 5.29 26.12
N ASN A 322 4.44 5.27 26.63
CA ASN A 322 3.91 4.21 27.50
C ASN A 322 3.19 3.07 26.76
N GLY A 323 3.03 3.14 25.43
CA GLY A 323 2.31 2.12 24.66
C GLY A 323 0.82 2.04 25.03
N ALA A 324 0.18 3.18 25.28
CA ALA A 324 -1.21 3.22 25.69
C ALA A 324 -2.12 2.58 24.64
N LYS A 325 -3.19 1.91 25.09
CA LYS A 325 -4.16 1.26 24.21
C LYS A 325 -5.21 2.27 23.74
N VAL A 326 -4.76 3.26 22.97
CA VAL A 326 -5.59 4.26 22.31
C VAL A 326 -5.37 4.22 20.79
N CYS A 327 -6.37 4.62 20.02
CA CYS A 327 -6.23 4.68 18.56
C CYS A 327 -6.89 5.93 17.95
N VAL A 328 -6.45 6.25 16.75
CA VAL A 328 -7.09 7.23 15.87
C VAL A 328 -7.53 6.51 14.60
N VAL A 329 -8.80 6.64 14.24
CA VAL A 329 -9.41 5.99 13.07
C VAL A 329 -9.78 7.03 12.02
N SER A 330 -10.04 6.63 10.78
CA SER A 330 -10.63 7.56 9.82
C SER A 330 -12.09 7.85 10.19
N SER A 331 -12.54 9.08 9.93
CA SER A 331 -13.94 9.50 10.11
C SER A 331 -14.91 8.69 9.26
N SER A 332 -14.51 8.28 8.06
CA SER A 332 -15.34 7.42 7.20
C SER A 332 -15.41 5.99 7.74
N PHE A 333 -14.31 5.43 8.24
CA PHE A 333 -14.29 4.13 8.91
C PHE A 333 -15.16 4.13 10.16
N ALA A 334 -15.04 5.18 11.00
CA ALA A 334 -15.87 5.34 12.19
C ALA A 334 -17.37 5.41 11.83
N ALA A 335 -17.73 6.21 10.83
CA ALA A 335 -19.11 6.34 10.37
C ALA A 335 -19.66 5.02 9.79
N ASN A 336 -18.88 4.32 8.97
CA ASN A 336 -19.25 3.03 8.37
C ASN A 336 -19.55 1.97 9.44
N ASN A 337 -18.80 2.03 10.56
CA ASN A 337 -18.89 1.09 11.66
C ASN A 337 -19.70 1.58 12.87
N LYS A 338 -20.33 2.77 12.75
CA LYS A 338 -21.10 3.42 13.84
C LYS A 338 -20.30 3.60 15.13
N LEU A 339 -18.99 3.79 15.01
CA LEU A 339 -18.06 4.04 16.11
C LEU A 339 -17.98 5.53 16.43
N LYS A 340 -17.69 5.85 17.69
CA LYS A 340 -17.52 7.22 18.21
C LYS A 340 -16.27 7.32 19.08
N ILE A 341 -15.86 8.55 19.36
CA ILE A 341 -14.80 8.81 20.33
C ILE A 341 -15.20 8.24 21.71
N GLY A 342 -14.29 7.52 22.34
CA GLY A 342 -14.48 6.81 23.61
C GLY A 342 -14.93 5.36 23.46
N ASP A 343 -15.38 4.93 22.27
CA ASP A 343 -15.70 3.53 22.02
C ASP A 343 -14.43 2.66 22.04
N LYS A 344 -14.63 1.36 22.33
CA LYS A 344 -13.57 0.36 22.35
C LYS A 344 -13.56 -0.45 21.05
N LEU A 345 -12.40 -0.55 20.43
CA LEU A 345 -12.15 -1.33 19.23
C LEU A 345 -11.25 -2.52 19.58
N LYS A 346 -11.88 -3.68 19.77
CA LYS A 346 -11.19 -4.96 19.99
C LYS A 346 -10.69 -5.52 18.67
N LEU A 347 -9.45 -6.01 18.61
CA LEU A 347 -8.80 -6.49 17.39
C LEU A 347 -7.96 -7.73 17.68
N HIS A 348 -8.10 -8.74 16.82
CA HIS A 348 -7.17 -9.86 16.73
C HIS A 348 -6.12 -9.51 15.68
N VAL A 349 -4.88 -9.28 16.14
CA VAL A 349 -3.80 -8.76 15.32
C VAL A 349 -3.09 -9.92 14.63
N TYR A 350 -2.74 -9.75 13.36
CA TYR A 350 -1.89 -10.67 12.60
C TYR A 350 -0.92 -9.89 11.72
N GLU A 351 0.24 -10.48 11.49
CA GLU A 351 1.21 -9.99 10.51
C GLU A 351 0.82 -10.49 9.11
N ASN A 352 1.13 -9.69 8.09
CA ASN A 352 0.85 -10.05 6.71
C ASN A 352 2.07 -9.74 5.85
N GLU A 353 2.33 -10.60 4.87
CA GLU A 353 3.25 -10.27 3.79
C GLU A 353 2.64 -9.24 2.83
N PHE A 354 3.48 -8.66 2.00
CA PHE A 354 3.08 -7.76 0.93
C PHE A 354 3.36 -8.38 -0.44
N MET A 355 2.56 -7.98 -1.43
CA MET A 355 2.83 -8.29 -2.84
C MET A 355 3.08 -7.00 -3.61
N ILE A 356 3.93 -7.07 -4.63
CA ILE A 356 4.19 -5.94 -5.52
C ILE A 356 3.13 -5.91 -6.62
N TYR A 357 2.57 -4.73 -6.85
CA TYR A 357 1.64 -4.47 -7.92
C TYR A 357 2.09 -3.23 -8.69
N SER A 358 2.21 -3.34 -10.02
CA SER A 358 2.48 -2.18 -10.86
C SER A 358 1.17 -1.42 -11.11
N SER A 359 1.02 -0.27 -10.46
CA SER A 359 -0.14 0.61 -10.62
C SER A 359 0.16 1.69 -11.66
N ILE A 360 -0.81 1.99 -12.51
CA ILE A 360 -0.76 3.16 -13.39
C ILE A 360 -0.87 4.41 -12.51
N ILE A 361 -0.03 5.42 -12.80
CA ILE A 361 -0.04 6.69 -12.07
C ILE A 361 -1.33 7.43 -12.43
N SER A 362 -2.13 7.77 -11.40
CA SER A 362 -3.40 8.48 -11.55
C SER A 362 -3.21 9.98 -11.32
N SER A 363 -4.25 10.78 -11.64
CA SER A 363 -4.21 12.22 -11.35
C SER A 363 -4.12 12.56 -9.85
N ALA A 364 -4.45 11.61 -8.96
CA ALA A 364 -4.34 11.77 -7.52
C ALA A 364 -2.89 11.65 -7.00
N ASP A 365 -1.99 11.06 -7.81
CA ASP A 365 -0.56 10.92 -7.49
C ASP A 365 0.25 12.18 -7.90
N ILE A 366 -0.42 13.21 -8.45
CA ILE A 366 0.19 14.44 -9.03
C ILE A 366 0.32 15.55 -7.96
N GLU A 367 0.82 15.23 -6.76
CA GLU A 367 1.05 16.23 -5.71
C GLU A 367 2.46 16.86 -5.82
N PRO A 368 2.62 18.19 -5.59
CA PRO A 368 3.92 18.87 -5.63
C PRO A 368 4.85 18.39 -4.51
N GLY A 369 5.80 17.50 -4.85
CA GLY A 369 6.75 16.89 -3.92
C GLY A 369 7.00 15.43 -4.28
N VAL A 370 5.91 14.69 -4.43
CA VAL A 370 5.87 13.32 -5.00
C VAL A 370 6.27 13.35 -6.49
N MET A 371 5.92 14.44 -7.20
CA MET A 371 6.25 14.64 -8.61
C MET A 371 7.76 14.48 -8.95
N ARG A 372 8.70 14.78 -8.03
CA ARG A 372 10.15 14.69 -8.33
C ARG A 372 10.63 13.26 -8.54
N THR A 373 10.03 12.29 -7.87
CA THR A 373 10.39 10.86 -7.99
C THR A 373 9.64 10.15 -9.12
N LEU A 374 8.59 10.80 -9.64
CA LEU A 374 7.67 10.29 -10.67
C LEU A 374 7.83 10.96 -12.05
N GLU A 375 8.73 11.92 -12.20
CA GLU A 375 8.90 12.67 -13.46
C GLU A 375 9.22 11.73 -14.63
N GLY A 376 8.33 11.68 -15.63
CA GLY A 376 8.48 10.84 -16.82
C GLY A 376 8.01 9.38 -16.69
N LYS A 377 7.40 9.00 -15.56
CA LYS A 377 6.89 7.63 -15.33
C LYS A 377 5.40 7.51 -15.65
N ASP A 378 5.00 6.37 -16.22
CA ASP A 378 3.58 6.02 -16.50
C ASP A 378 2.99 5.09 -15.42
N SER A 379 3.84 4.41 -14.65
CA SER A 379 3.46 3.42 -13.64
C SER A 379 4.45 3.39 -12.47
N LEU A 380 3.98 2.91 -11.32
CA LEU A 380 4.76 2.76 -10.09
C LEU A 380 4.49 1.41 -9.44
N ASP A 381 5.52 0.75 -8.91
CA ASP A 381 5.30 -0.39 -8.03
C ASP A 381 4.73 0.10 -6.69
N ILE A 382 3.61 -0.48 -6.29
CA ILE A 382 3.02 -0.34 -4.95
C ILE A 382 3.01 -1.69 -4.26
N TRP A 383 2.90 -1.68 -2.93
CA TRP A 383 2.81 -2.89 -2.14
C TRP A 383 1.42 -3.01 -1.56
N LEU A 384 0.83 -4.17 -1.77
CA LEU A 384 -0.53 -4.47 -1.33
C LEU A 384 -0.45 -5.59 -0.29
N PRO A 385 -1.12 -5.44 0.88
CA PRO A 385 -1.07 -6.45 1.92
C PRO A 385 -1.76 -7.72 1.43
N GLN A 386 -1.15 -8.90 1.61
CA GLN A 386 -1.68 -10.18 1.11
C GLN A 386 -2.93 -10.69 1.84
N GLY A 387 -3.38 -9.99 2.89
CA GLY A 387 -4.46 -10.43 3.76
C GLY A 387 -4.01 -11.52 4.75
N TYR A 388 -4.97 -12.09 5.48
CA TYR A 388 -4.71 -13.10 6.50
C TYR A 388 -4.02 -14.34 5.93
N ASP A 389 -3.11 -14.90 6.71
CA ASP A 389 -2.47 -16.18 6.42
C ASP A 389 -2.81 -17.19 7.53
N PRO A 390 -3.63 -18.23 7.25
CA PRO A 390 -3.99 -19.25 8.23
C PRO A 390 -2.80 -20.01 8.82
N TYR A 391 -1.67 -20.08 8.11
CA TYR A 391 -0.47 -20.73 8.62
C TYR A 391 0.22 -19.90 9.71
N SER A 392 0.26 -18.58 9.54
CA SER A 392 0.86 -17.64 10.48
C SER A 392 -0.07 -17.31 11.66
N GLY A 393 -1.39 -17.24 11.41
CA GLY A 393 -2.40 -17.02 12.45
C GLY A 393 -2.37 -15.64 13.10
N PHE A 394 -3.01 -15.52 14.26
CA PHE A 394 -3.02 -14.28 15.05
C PHE A 394 -1.82 -14.22 16.01
N VAL A 395 -1.20 -13.03 16.11
CA VAL A 395 -0.06 -12.77 16.99
C VAL A 395 -0.50 -12.31 18.38
N THR A 396 -1.56 -11.50 18.48
CA THR A 396 -2.07 -11.00 19.76
C THR A 396 -3.52 -10.52 19.67
N GLU A 397 -4.13 -10.25 20.81
CA GLU A 397 -5.45 -9.61 20.93
C GLU A 397 -5.30 -8.32 21.73
N VAL A 398 -5.91 -7.23 21.26
CA VAL A 398 -5.80 -5.91 21.88
C VAL A 398 -7.10 -5.14 21.73
N GLU A 399 -7.42 -4.29 22.71
CA GLU A 399 -8.58 -3.41 22.68
C GLU A 399 -8.12 -1.96 22.82
N TYR A 400 -8.42 -1.13 21.82
CA TYR A 400 -8.05 0.28 21.80
C TYR A 400 -9.25 1.18 22.09
N GLU A 401 -9.04 2.24 22.86
CA GLU A 401 -10.00 3.35 22.95
C GLU A 401 -9.82 4.32 21.79
N ILE A 402 -10.91 4.64 21.09
CA ILE A 402 -10.86 5.63 20.00
C ILE A 402 -10.77 7.03 20.63
N VAL A 403 -9.62 7.69 20.49
CA VAL A 403 -9.39 9.04 21.04
C VAL A 403 -9.51 10.16 20.00
N GLY A 404 -9.46 9.80 18.72
CA GLY A 404 -9.60 10.75 17.63
C GLY A 404 -10.10 10.11 16.34
N ALA A 405 -10.66 10.96 15.47
CA ALA A 405 -10.99 10.61 14.10
C ALA A 405 -10.31 11.58 13.14
N TYR A 406 -9.65 11.07 12.11
CA TYR A 406 -9.00 11.87 11.07
C TYR A 406 -9.80 11.89 9.77
N THR A 407 -9.49 12.84 8.89
CA THR A 407 -9.91 12.80 7.48
C THR A 407 -8.71 13.10 6.60
N ALA A 408 -8.72 12.57 5.37
CA ALA A 408 -7.78 12.93 4.32
C ALA A 408 -8.50 13.76 3.27
N LYS A 409 -7.83 14.76 2.68
CA LYS A 409 -8.41 15.65 1.64
C LYS A 409 -9.00 14.86 0.48
N ASN A 410 -8.28 13.82 0.05
CA ASN A 410 -8.69 12.91 -1.01
C ASN A 410 -8.59 11.46 -0.52
N ARG A 411 -9.43 10.59 -1.06
CA ARG A 411 -9.27 9.15 -0.88
C ARG A 411 -8.04 8.70 -1.67
N GLN A 412 -7.04 8.16 -0.98
CA GLN A 412 -5.81 7.70 -1.59
C GLN A 412 -5.79 6.17 -1.69
N ASN A 413 -5.15 5.68 -2.75
CA ASN A 413 -4.67 4.30 -2.79
C ASN A 413 -3.41 4.19 -1.94
N ARG A 414 -3.10 3.00 -1.45
CA ARG A 414 -1.88 2.75 -0.67
C ARG A 414 -0.63 2.85 -1.55
N ASN A 415 0.37 3.60 -1.10
CA ASN A 415 1.73 3.64 -1.66
C ASN A 415 2.76 3.89 -0.54
N GLU A 416 4.01 4.25 -0.87
CA GLU A 416 5.06 4.54 0.12
C GLU A 416 4.76 5.76 1.02
N PHE A 417 3.94 6.72 0.59
CA PHE A 417 3.64 7.93 1.37
C PHE A 417 2.17 8.02 1.84
N THR A 418 1.29 7.22 1.25
CA THR A 418 -0.16 7.28 1.50
C THR A 418 -0.66 6.04 2.24
N PHE A 419 -1.84 6.17 2.84
CA PHE A 419 -2.57 5.08 3.51
C PHE A 419 -4.05 5.11 3.11
N THR A 420 -4.73 4.00 3.30
CA THR A 420 -6.16 3.90 2.98
C THR A 420 -7.03 4.47 4.10
N ASN A 421 -8.34 4.63 3.85
CA ASN A 421 -9.29 4.99 4.90
C ASN A 421 -9.48 3.90 5.97
N ASN A 422 -8.95 2.69 5.74
CA ASN A 422 -8.99 1.59 6.71
C ASN A 422 -7.82 1.64 7.70
N ALA A 423 -6.95 2.63 7.60
CA ALA A 423 -5.85 2.81 8.54
C ALA A 423 -6.34 3.24 9.93
N VAL A 424 -5.85 2.52 10.93
CA VAL A 424 -6.04 2.75 12.36
C VAL A 424 -4.66 3.01 12.95
N PHE A 425 -4.43 4.22 13.43
CA PHE A 425 -3.16 4.62 14.01
C PHE A 425 -3.14 4.28 15.50
N VAL A 426 -2.09 3.58 15.93
CA VAL A 426 -1.89 3.13 17.31
C VAL A 426 -0.45 3.41 17.75
N PRO A 427 -0.19 3.53 19.07
CA PRO A 427 1.18 3.61 19.56
C PRO A 427 2.00 2.38 19.20
N GLN A 428 3.20 2.56 18.66
CA GLN A 428 4.05 1.42 18.28
C GLN A 428 4.33 0.47 19.46
N LYS A 429 4.58 1.03 20.65
CA LYS A 429 4.80 0.25 21.88
C LYS A 429 3.53 -0.38 22.46
N SER A 430 2.37 -0.20 21.83
CA SER A 430 1.13 -0.79 22.31
C SER A 430 1.02 -2.28 22.00
N ILE A 431 1.87 -2.87 21.16
CA ILE A 431 1.98 -4.33 21.05
C ILE A 431 3.45 -4.73 21.03
N GLU A 432 3.75 -5.93 21.52
CA GLU A 432 5.12 -6.48 21.50
C GLU A 432 5.34 -7.26 20.20
N GLY A 433 6.43 -6.96 19.53
CA GLY A 433 6.85 -7.64 18.30
C GLY A 433 7.82 -6.77 17.50
N ASP A 434 8.38 -7.37 16.45
CA ASP A 434 9.23 -6.69 15.48
C ASP A 434 8.61 -7.00 14.11
N PHE A 435 7.67 -6.15 13.69
CA PHE A 435 6.76 -6.45 12.59
C PHE A 435 7.25 -5.82 11.30
N ASN A 436 7.40 -6.63 10.26
CA ASN A 436 7.75 -6.16 8.93
C ASN A 436 8.95 -5.19 8.91
N THR A 437 10.02 -5.54 9.64
CA THR A 437 11.28 -4.76 9.67
C THR A 437 12.40 -5.43 8.88
N GLU A 438 12.31 -6.74 8.62
CA GLU A 438 13.28 -7.47 7.82
C GLU A 438 13.01 -7.34 6.31
N PRO A 439 14.04 -7.15 5.46
CA PRO A 439 13.84 -7.11 4.02
C PRO A 439 13.29 -8.43 3.46
N THR A 440 12.36 -8.35 2.53
CA THR A 440 11.76 -9.50 1.84
C THR A 440 12.34 -9.65 0.44
N VAL A 441 12.44 -10.91 -0.02
CA VAL A 441 12.87 -11.22 -1.39
C VAL A 441 11.63 -11.34 -2.28
N HIS A 442 11.57 -10.52 -3.32
CA HIS A 442 10.51 -10.56 -4.32
C HIS A 442 11.07 -10.88 -5.70
N THR A 443 10.53 -11.92 -6.34
CA THR A 443 10.86 -12.25 -7.73
C THR A 443 9.98 -11.45 -8.68
N ILE A 444 10.59 -10.59 -9.50
CA ILE A 444 9.91 -9.90 -10.60
C ILE A 444 10.06 -10.67 -11.92
N LYS A 445 9.04 -10.58 -12.77
CA LYS A 445 8.97 -11.21 -14.09
C LYS A 445 9.01 -10.13 -15.18
N ARG A 446 10.04 -10.14 -16.03
CA ARG A 446 10.15 -9.23 -17.19
C ARG A 446 10.24 -10.00 -18.50
N TYR A 447 9.51 -9.50 -19.49
CA TYR A 447 9.61 -9.98 -20.86
C TYR A 447 10.46 -9.00 -21.67
N THR A 448 11.67 -9.43 -22.04
CA THR A 448 12.54 -8.73 -22.99
C THR A 448 12.53 -9.48 -24.33
N ASP A 449 13.67 -9.96 -24.78
CA ASP A 449 13.88 -10.97 -25.83
C ASP A 449 13.61 -12.41 -25.32
N LYS A 450 13.74 -12.62 -24.02
CA LYS A 450 13.40 -13.85 -23.29
C LYS A 450 12.78 -13.49 -21.95
N LEU A 451 12.11 -14.46 -21.32
CA LEU A 451 11.55 -14.25 -20.00
C LEU A 451 12.67 -14.28 -18.95
N VAL A 452 12.79 -13.20 -18.17
CA VAL A 452 13.81 -13.04 -17.13
C VAL A 452 13.11 -12.90 -15.78
N TYR A 453 13.65 -13.63 -14.79
CA TYR A 453 13.26 -13.54 -13.39
C TYR A 453 14.40 -12.90 -12.61
N THR A 454 14.07 -11.93 -11.77
CA THR A 454 15.05 -11.23 -10.94
C THR A 454 14.55 -11.21 -9.51
N ASP A 455 15.31 -11.80 -8.61
CA ASP A 455 15.07 -11.71 -7.17
C ASP A 455 15.59 -10.37 -6.68
N LEU A 456 14.69 -9.58 -6.08
CA LEU A 456 14.98 -8.26 -5.56
C LEU A 456 14.74 -8.27 -4.06
N LEU A 457 15.74 -7.83 -3.30
CA LEU A 457 15.57 -7.50 -1.90
C LEU A 457 14.82 -6.16 -1.82
N ARG A 458 13.71 -6.12 -1.10
CA ARG A 458 12.94 -4.89 -0.84
C ARG A 458 12.60 -4.82 0.64
N THR A 459 12.20 -3.66 1.14
CA THR A 459 11.69 -3.58 2.51
C THR A 459 10.36 -4.32 2.58
N SER A 460 10.07 -4.82 3.77
CA SER A 460 8.76 -5.40 4.10
C SER A 460 7.66 -4.33 4.22
N ILE A 461 8.02 -3.06 4.45
CA ILE A 461 7.10 -1.92 4.46
C ILE A 461 7.59 -0.79 3.55
N PRO A 462 6.76 -0.32 2.61
CA PRO A 462 7.10 0.86 1.81
C PRO A 462 6.97 2.14 2.63
N GLY A 463 8.02 2.94 2.59
CA GLY A 463 8.05 4.29 3.16
C GLY A 463 8.10 4.37 4.69
N SER A 464 8.41 3.27 5.37
CA SER A 464 8.93 3.28 6.76
C SER A 464 10.44 3.50 6.78
#